data_AF-A0A372LRT2-F1
#
_entry.id   AF-A0A372LRT2-F1
#
_cell.length_a   1.000
_cell.length_b   1.000
_cell.length_c   1.000
_cell.angle_alpha   90.00
_cell.angle_beta   90.00
_cell.angle_gamma   90.00
#
_symmetry.space_group_name_H-M   'P 1'
#
loop_
_entity.id
_entity.type
_entity.pdbx_description
1 polymer ?
#
loop_
_entity_poly.entity_id
_entity_poly.type
_entity_poly.pdbx_seq_one_letter_code
_entity_poly.pdbx_strand_id
1 'polypeptide(L)'
;MNTQDTVLVTGFAQGPRGTTIYETHKTIGVVLVINVITGRIQEAEFTVNTELLNLYLKDILKGYNIHDGIQPLLEQVKQKVLIPSQGAVVQALRSAADRYQEARNLNKERWLSMGTDQNSVSNK
;
A
#
# COMPACT_ATOMS: atom_id res chain seq x y z
N MET A 1 14.15 -7.66 2.11
CA MET A 1 12.81 -7.46 2.69
C MET A 1 12.58 -8.56 3.70
N ASN A 2 12.35 -8.23 4.97
CA ASN A 2 12.01 -9.24 5.97
C ASN A 2 10.51 -9.54 5.87
N THR A 3 10.13 -10.76 5.48
CA THR A 3 8.73 -11.16 5.32
C THR A 3 8.07 -11.57 6.64
N GLN A 4 8.84 -11.75 7.71
CA GLN A 4 8.34 -12.21 9.01
C GLN A 4 7.41 -11.19 9.65
N ASP A 5 7.71 -9.89 9.55
CA ASP A 5 6.93 -8.82 10.19
C ASP A 5 6.08 -8.02 9.19
N THR A 6 5.90 -8.54 7.98
CA THR A 6 5.21 -7.82 6.91
C THR A 6 4.05 -8.61 6.35
N VAL A 7 3.04 -7.88 5.88
CA VAL A 7 1.95 -8.41 5.08
C VAL A 7 1.94 -7.77 3.70
N LEU A 8 1.51 -8.55 2.71
CA LEU A 8 1.25 -8.05 1.35
C LEU A 8 -0.23 -7.76 1.21
N VAL A 9 -0.57 -6.54 0.84
CA VAL A 9 -1.94 -6.07 0.69
C VAL A 9 -2.12 -5.46 -0.68
N THR A 10 -3.14 -5.91 -1.40
CA THR A 10 -3.48 -5.34 -2.71
C THR A 10 -4.68 -4.42 -2.58
N GLY A 11 -4.93 -3.58 -3.58
CA GLY A 11 -6.16 -2.81 -3.75
C GLY A 11 -6.35 -2.46 -5.20
N PHE A 12 -7.61 -2.35 -5.65
CA PHE A 12 -7.93 -2.16 -7.06
C PHE A 12 -8.99 -1.09 -7.26
N ALA A 13 -8.92 -0.40 -8.39
CA ALA A 13 -9.95 0.51 -8.86
C ALA A 13 -10.04 0.51 -10.38
N GLN A 14 -11.23 0.81 -10.91
CA GLN A 14 -11.42 0.95 -12.35
C GLN A 14 -10.83 2.28 -12.85
N GLY A 15 -10.10 2.23 -13.97
CA GLY A 15 -9.63 3.45 -14.63
C GLY A 15 -10.77 4.22 -15.30
N PRO A 16 -10.63 5.54 -15.57
CA PRO A 16 -11.60 6.27 -16.38
C PRO A 16 -11.59 5.78 -17.84
N ARG A 17 -12.77 5.73 -18.47
CA ARG A 17 -12.90 5.41 -19.91
C ARG A 17 -12.05 6.36 -20.75
N GLY A 18 -11.45 5.85 -21.83
CA GLY A 18 -10.60 6.66 -22.73
C GLY A 18 -9.18 6.92 -22.22
N THR A 19 -8.77 6.31 -21.11
CA THR A 19 -7.37 6.32 -20.65
C THR A 19 -6.63 5.06 -21.09
N THR A 20 -5.32 5.13 -21.32
CA THR A 20 -4.50 3.96 -21.69
C THR A 20 -4.67 2.81 -20.70
N ILE A 21 -4.76 3.11 -19.40
CA ILE A 21 -4.99 2.12 -18.35
C ILE A 21 -6.32 1.39 -18.55
N TYR A 22 -7.40 2.12 -18.86
CA TYR A 22 -8.71 1.51 -19.09
C TYR A 22 -8.71 0.60 -20.31
N GLU A 23 -8.09 1.05 -21.41
CA GLU A 23 -8.07 0.29 -22.66
C GLU A 23 -7.16 -0.95 -22.61
N THR A 24 -6.08 -0.91 -21.82
CA THR A 24 -5.10 -2.01 -21.75
C THR A 24 -5.35 -2.99 -20.59
N HIS A 25 -5.71 -2.50 -19.40
CA HIS A 25 -5.81 -3.31 -18.18
C HIS A 25 -7.17 -3.19 -17.48
N LYS A 26 -8.00 -2.20 -17.86
CA LYS A 26 -9.30 -1.83 -17.23
C LYS A 26 -9.20 -1.32 -15.78
N THR A 27 -8.22 -1.78 -15.00
CA THR A 27 -8.05 -1.46 -13.58
C THR A 27 -6.64 -0.95 -13.27
N ILE A 28 -6.55 -0.13 -12.22
CA ILE A 28 -5.32 0.18 -11.50
C ILE A 28 -5.30 -0.69 -10.25
N GLY A 29 -4.26 -1.49 -10.09
CA GLY A 29 -3.90 -2.18 -8.88
C GLY A 29 -2.78 -1.46 -8.14
N VAL A 30 -2.78 -1.57 -6.81
CA VAL A 30 -1.63 -1.30 -5.95
C VAL A 30 -1.32 -2.55 -5.15
N VAL A 31 -0.04 -2.84 -4.97
CA VAL A 31 0.50 -3.85 -4.07
C VAL A 31 1.32 -3.12 -3.02
N LEU A 32 1.05 -3.38 -1.74
CA LEU A 32 1.74 -2.77 -0.60
C LEU A 32 2.37 -3.87 0.25
N VAL A 33 3.63 -3.69 0.63
CA VAL A 33 4.26 -4.45 1.71
C VAL A 33 4.26 -3.57 2.95
N ILE A 34 3.53 -3.99 3.99
CA ILE A 34 3.33 -3.21 5.21
C ILE A 34 3.95 -3.97 6.37
N ASN A 35 4.84 -3.32 7.11
CA ASN A 35 5.30 -3.86 8.39
C ASN A 35 4.18 -3.73 9.43
N VAL A 36 3.69 -4.85 9.96
CA VAL A 36 2.49 -4.87 10.80
C VAL A 36 2.71 -4.28 12.19
N ILE A 37 3.96 -4.30 12.68
CA ILE A 37 4.36 -3.77 13.98
C ILE A 37 4.39 -2.24 13.96
N THR A 38 5.09 -1.68 12.97
CA THR A 38 5.32 -0.22 12.85
C THR A 38 4.26 0.50 12.02
N GLY A 39 3.44 -0.23 11.26
CA GLY A 39 2.50 0.33 10.29
C GLY A 39 3.15 0.92 9.04
N ARG A 40 4.49 0.88 8.92
CA ARG A 40 5.19 1.49 7.79
C ARG A 40 5.04 0.69 6.51
N ILE A 41 4.69 1.37 5.43
CA ILE A 41 4.79 0.85 4.07
C ILE A 41 6.29 0.71 3.73
N GLN A 42 6.75 -0.53 3.59
CA GLN A 42 8.13 -0.88 3.27
C GLN A 42 8.38 -0.85 1.76
N GLU A 43 7.37 -1.22 0.98
CA GLU A 43 7.45 -1.27 -0.47
C GLU A 43 6.06 -1.12 -1.11
N ALA A 44 6.01 -0.60 -2.34
CA ALA A 44 4.79 -0.44 -3.11
C ALA A 44 5.04 -0.63 -4.61
N GLU A 45 4.03 -1.14 -5.31
CA GLU A 45 4.02 -1.26 -6.77
C GLU A 45 2.61 -1.02 -7.32
N PHE A 46 2.50 -0.31 -8.43
CA PHE A 46 1.26 -0.04 -9.13
C PHE A 46 1.26 -0.68 -10.52
N THR A 47 0.11 -1.19 -10.94
CA THR A 47 -0.09 -1.67 -12.31
C THR A 47 -0.32 -0.48 -13.25
N VAL A 48 0.75 0.23 -13.57
CA VAL A 48 0.76 1.38 -14.48
C VAL A 48 1.74 1.17 -15.62
N ASN A 49 1.46 1.77 -16.78
CA ASN A 49 2.20 1.51 -18.01
C ASN A 49 3.63 2.07 -18.02
N THR A 50 3.94 3.03 -17.15
CA THR A 50 5.24 3.70 -17.13
C THR A 50 5.96 3.47 -15.81
N GLU A 51 7.22 3.04 -15.90
CA GLU A 51 8.07 2.83 -14.73
C GLU A 51 8.25 4.12 -13.92
N LEU A 52 8.40 5.27 -14.60
CA LEU A 52 8.51 6.57 -13.93
C LEU A 52 7.29 6.88 -13.04
N LEU A 53 6.07 6.58 -13.50
CA LEU A 53 4.87 6.78 -12.69
C LEU A 53 4.84 5.83 -11.49
N ASN A 54 5.23 4.57 -11.69
CA ASN A 54 5.33 3.60 -10.61
C ASN A 54 6.34 4.05 -9.54
N LEU A 55 7.55 4.45 -9.95
CA LEU A 55 8.60 4.94 -9.04
C LEU A 55 8.15 6.19 -8.28
N TYR A 56 7.55 7.15 -8.97
CA TYR A 56 7.06 8.38 -8.33
C TYR A 56 5.96 8.11 -7.30
N LEU A 57 4.99 7.25 -7.63
CA LEU A 57 3.94 6.84 -6.69
C LEU A 57 4.52 6.09 -5.49
N LYS A 58 5.43 5.14 -5.75
CA LYS A 58 6.15 4.38 -4.72
C LYS A 58 6.87 5.30 -3.73
N ASP A 59 7.56 6.33 -4.21
CA ASP A 59 8.29 7.28 -3.35
C ASP A 59 7.37 8.13 -2.47
N ILE A 60 6.13 8.40 -2.89
CA ILE A 60 5.13 9.07 -2.03
C ILE A 60 4.68 8.14 -0.89
N LEU A 61 4.57 6.84 -1.16
CA LEU A 61 4.01 5.85 -0.24
C LEU A 61 5.03 5.32 0.78
N LYS A 62 6.27 5.10 0.35
CA LYS A 62 7.28 4.43 1.18
C LYS A 62 7.58 5.21 2.45
N GLY A 63 7.62 4.49 3.56
CA GLY A 63 7.84 5.05 4.90
C GLY A 63 6.60 5.65 5.55
N TYR A 64 5.50 5.85 4.82
CA TYR A 64 4.24 6.29 5.42
C TYR A 64 3.73 5.27 6.44
N ASN A 65 3.33 5.75 7.61
CA ASN A 65 2.76 4.92 8.65
C ASN A 65 1.23 4.84 8.47
N ILE A 66 0.74 3.68 8.04
CA ILE A 66 -0.69 3.46 7.79
C ILE A 66 -1.53 3.45 9.08
N HIS A 67 -0.91 3.34 10.25
CA HIS A 67 -1.60 3.45 11.54
C HIS A 67 -2.05 4.88 11.84
N ASP A 68 -1.45 5.88 11.20
CA ASP A 68 -1.86 7.30 11.29
C ASP A 68 -3.13 7.60 10.47
N GLY A 69 -3.75 6.56 9.91
CA GLY A 69 -4.90 6.63 9.02
C GLY A 69 -4.47 6.85 7.56
N ILE A 70 -5.35 6.53 6.61
CA ILE A 70 -5.00 6.62 5.19
C ILE A 70 -5.21 8.03 4.59
N GLN A 71 -6.07 8.87 5.19
CA GLN A 71 -6.48 10.15 4.58
C GLN A 71 -5.30 11.09 4.26
N PRO A 72 -4.31 11.31 5.14
CA PRO A 72 -3.18 12.18 4.83
C PRO A 72 -2.39 11.73 3.59
N LEU A 73 -2.20 10.41 3.43
CA LEU A 73 -1.54 9.86 2.24
C LEU A 73 -2.38 10.07 0.96
N LEU A 74 -3.70 9.88 1.03
CA LEU A 74 -4.58 10.12 -0.12
C LEU A 74 -4.54 11.58 -0.56
N GLU A 75 -4.53 12.52 0.37
CA GLU A 75 -4.43 13.95 0.04
C GLU A 75 -3.07 14.30 -0.57
N GLN A 76 -1.98 13.72 -0.08
CA GLN A 76 -0.67 13.90 -0.72
C GLN A 76 -0.65 13.39 -2.16
N VAL A 77 -1.26 12.23 -2.42
CA VAL A 77 -1.39 11.69 -3.78
C VAL A 77 -2.23 12.63 -4.66
N LYS A 78 -3.35 13.13 -4.16
CA LYS A 78 -4.20 14.10 -4.89
C LYS A 78 -3.47 15.40 -5.22
N GLN A 79 -2.57 15.87 -4.36
CA GLN A 79 -1.82 17.10 -4.57
C GLN A 79 -0.63 16.91 -5.54
N LYS A 80 0.04 15.76 -5.49
CA LYS A 80 1.31 15.52 -6.20
C LYS A 80 1.16 14.77 -7.52
N VAL A 81 0.06 14.04 -7.72
CA VAL A 81 -0.12 13.13 -8.87
C VAL A 81 -1.20 13.67 -9.81
N LEU A 82 -0.81 14.48 -10.79
CA LEU A 82 -1.74 15.16 -11.70
C LEU A 82 -1.92 14.39 -13.01
N ILE A 83 -2.69 13.30 -12.97
CA ILE A 83 -2.95 12.43 -14.13
C ILE A 83 -4.45 12.21 -14.35
N PRO A 84 -4.91 11.89 -15.57
CA PRO A 84 -6.32 11.60 -15.83
C PRO A 84 -6.90 10.50 -14.93
N SER A 85 -6.06 9.52 -14.54
CA SER A 85 -6.45 8.39 -13.69
C SER A 85 -6.23 8.61 -12.18
N GLN A 86 -6.05 9.85 -11.71
CA GLN A 86 -5.77 10.15 -10.30
C GLN A 86 -6.82 9.54 -9.36
N GLY A 87 -8.10 9.68 -9.69
CA GLY A 87 -9.19 9.12 -8.88
C GLY A 87 -9.10 7.60 -8.71
N ALA A 88 -8.67 6.88 -9.76
CA ALA A 88 -8.47 5.44 -9.70
C ALA A 88 -7.27 5.07 -8.82
N VAL A 89 -6.17 5.82 -8.87
CA VAL A 89 -5.02 5.63 -7.97
C VAL A 89 -5.45 5.79 -6.51
N VAL A 90 -6.17 6.88 -6.19
CA VAL A 90 -6.68 7.15 -4.84
C VAL A 90 -7.62 6.05 -4.36
N GLN A 91 -8.50 5.56 -5.23
CA GLN A 91 -9.46 4.51 -4.88
C GLN A 91 -8.78 3.15 -4.68
N ALA A 92 -7.77 2.81 -5.50
CA ALA A 92 -7.00 1.57 -5.32
C ALA A 92 -6.26 1.58 -3.97
N LEU A 93 -5.68 2.73 -3.59
CA LEU A 93 -5.05 2.92 -2.28
C LEU A 93 -6.03 2.79 -1.12
N ARG A 94 -7.21 3.40 -1.24
CA ARG A 94 -8.27 3.25 -0.25
C ARG A 94 -8.66 1.79 -0.08
N SER A 95 -8.89 1.07 -1.19
CA SER A 95 -9.21 -0.36 -1.16
C SER A 95 -8.14 -1.20 -0.48
N ALA A 96 -6.85 -0.91 -0.70
CA ALA A 96 -5.76 -1.60 -0.02
C ALA A 96 -5.74 -1.28 1.48
N ALA A 97 -5.91 -0.02 1.86
CA ALA A 97 -5.94 0.40 3.26
C ALA A 97 -7.12 -0.20 4.03
N ASP A 98 -8.32 -0.24 3.43
CA ASP A 98 -9.50 -0.85 4.05
C ASP A 98 -9.26 -2.34 4.33
N ARG A 99 -8.70 -3.07 3.35
CA ARG A 99 -8.31 -4.48 3.51
C ARG A 99 -7.26 -4.68 4.60
N TYR A 100 -6.27 -3.79 4.69
CA TYR A 100 -5.27 -3.84 5.76
C TYR A 100 -5.92 -3.64 7.14
N GLN A 101 -6.81 -2.64 7.28
CA GLN A 101 -7.47 -2.34 8.56
C GLN A 101 -8.39 -3.47 9.01
N GLU A 102 -9.16 -4.05 8.09
CA GLU A 102 -9.98 -5.22 8.37
C GLU A 102 -9.13 -6.40 8.85
N ALA A 103 -8.06 -6.73 8.12
CA ALA A 103 -7.12 -7.79 8.51
C ALA A 103 -6.47 -7.51 9.87
N ARG A 104 -6.11 -6.25 10.16
CA ARG A 104 -5.51 -5.84 11.44
C ARG A 104 -6.45 -6.08 12.62
N ASN A 105 -7.73 -5.75 12.44
CA ASN A 105 -8.73 -5.95 13.48
C ASN A 105 -8.93 -7.45 13.78
N LEU A 106 -8.91 -8.29 12.75
CA LEU A 106 -9.07 -9.74 12.89
C LEU A 106 -7.82 -10.46 13.42
N ASN A 107 -6.62 -9.93 13.17
CA ASN A 107 -5.34 -10.59 13.48
C ASN A 107 -4.54 -9.89 14.57
N LYS A 108 -5.14 -8.98 15.34
CA LYS A 108 -4.44 -8.08 16.26
C LYS A 108 -3.45 -8.78 17.19
N GLU A 109 -3.88 -9.86 17.84
CA GLU A 109 -3.04 -10.64 18.78
C GLU A 109 -1.88 -11.34 18.07
N ARG A 110 -2.16 -11.97 16.92
CA ARG A 110 -1.17 -12.67 16.09
C ARG A 110 -0.10 -11.73 15.56
N TRP A 111 -0.46 -10.52 15.14
CA TRP A 111 0.52 -9.56 14.63
C TRP A 111 1.36 -8.95 15.74
N LEU A 112 0.80 -8.77 16.95
CA LEU A 112 1.57 -8.33 18.10
C LEU A 112 2.61 -9.37 18.53
N SER A 113 2.32 -10.68 18.40
CA SER A 113 3.29 -11.74 18.70
C SER A 113 4.39 -11.90 17.65
N MET A 114 4.21 -11.41 16.42
CA MET A 114 5.27 -11.47 15.39
C MET A 114 6.51 -10.65 15.78
N GLY A 115 6.31 -9.55 16.51
CA GLY A 115 7.40 -8.68 16.96
C GLY A 115 8.15 -9.16 18.22
N THR A 116 7.70 -10.24 18.88
CA THR A 116 8.28 -10.72 20.14
C THR A 116 9.34 -11.82 19.98
N ASP A 117 9.42 -12.44 18.80
CA ASP A 117 10.36 -13.57 18.54
C ASP A 117 11.83 -13.16 18.40
N GLN A 118 12.15 -11.85 18.46
CA GLN A 118 13.52 -11.35 18.30
C GLN A 118 14.39 -11.44 19.58
N ASN A 119 13.82 -11.74 20.76
CA ASN A 119 14.56 -11.76 22.03
C ASN A 119 15.07 -13.15 22.50
N SER A 120 14.84 -14.23 21.75
CA SER A 120 15.20 -15.60 22.19
C SER A 120 16.49 -16.17 21.57
N VAL A 121 17.14 -15.46 20.63
CA VAL A 121 18.28 -16.00 19.87
C VAL A 121 19.62 -15.32 20.20
N SER A 122 19.65 -14.22 20.97
CA SER A 122 20.90 -13.51 21.28
C SER A 122 21.60 -13.97 22.57
N ASN A 123 21.29 -15.15 23.10
CA ASN A 123 21.95 -15.64 24.31
C ASN A 123 22.22 -17.16 24.23
N LYS A 124 23.07 -17.58 23.29
CA LYS A 124 23.80 -18.85 23.30
C LYS A 124 25.14 -18.70 22.59
#